data_AF-A0A4R5BMT2-F1
#
_entry.id   AF-A0A4R5BMT2-F1
#
_cell.length_a   1.000
_cell.length_b   1.000
_cell.length_c   1.000
_cell.angle_alpha   90.00
_cell.angle_beta   90.00
_cell.angle_gamma   90.00
#
_symmetry.space_group_name_H-M   'P 1'
#
loop_
_entity.id
_entity.type
_entity.pdbx_description
1 polymer ?
#
loop_
_entity_poly.entity_id
_entity_poly.type
_entity_poly.pdbx_seq_one_letter_code
_entity_poly.pdbx_strand_id
1 'polypeptide(L)'
;MVCAQLQSNWDSGRISVVRGGRKLLHHRHHLGQAGLSEEQWRARWEAERWFFAADGEWGKKSGNETVRITPDGEVSIRLPAPLEHLANARNGRYVLTAIARFQHRGAEWAEHIAGDRAVAYRFQYDATRDRWYVGASWQRSPAPSVPLAVLRSGPVIGVDTNVDHIAAWKLDPHGNPTGRPKTLGYDLSGTADHRNAQLRHALSQVLRWARSEGVRAIAVEDLDFSDSTTREKHGRRKRLRQLISGMPTGKLRSRLVSMAAETGVGVIVVDPACTSKWGNEHWRAPLSRKKHEITRHHAASVAIGRRALGHGIRRRVTPPRHDQSDRVGHRTIQAQPRTRGCEGTRPDATGTRTRSVLSGRRANAGTQFVQHRSGGTQ
;
A
#
# COMPACT_ATOMS: atom_id res chain seq x y z
N MET A 1 -11.69 -14.09 12.46
CA MET A 1 -11.96 -14.12 13.92
C MET A 1 -13.22 -13.34 14.33
N VAL A 2 -13.49 -12.17 13.75
CA VAL A 2 -14.73 -11.39 14.04
C VAL A 2 -16.01 -12.11 13.56
N CYS A 3 -15.98 -12.78 12.41
CA CYS A 3 -17.15 -13.49 11.87
C CYS A 3 -17.56 -14.72 12.70
N ALA A 4 -16.61 -15.50 13.24
CA ALA A 4 -16.92 -16.70 14.01
C ALA A 4 -17.59 -16.37 15.36
N GLN A 5 -17.13 -15.30 16.02
CA GLN A 5 -17.77 -14.82 17.26
C GLN A 5 -19.15 -14.25 17.00
N LEU A 6 -19.33 -13.53 15.89
CA LEU A 6 -20.63 -12.98 15.51
C LEU A 6 -21.63 -14.08 15.20
N GLN A 7 -21.19 -15.15 14.51
CA GLN A 7 -21.97 -16.34 14.22
C GLN A 7 -22.36 -17.07 15.51
N SER A 8 -21.41 -17.31 16.43
CA SER A 8 -21.70 -17.94 17.73
C SER A 8 -22.66 -17.10 18.60
N ASN A 9 -22.56 -15.77 18.54
CA ASN A 9 -23.49 -14.86 19.22
C ASN A 9 -24.89 -14.89 18.57
N TRP A 10 -24.97 -15.03 17.24
CA TRP A 10 -26.21 -15.21 16.50
C TRP A 10 -26.87 -16.55 16.88
N ASP A 11 -26.12 -17.65 16.82
CA ASP A 11 -26.60 -19.00 17.12
C ASP A 11 -27.05 -19.16 18.58
N SER A 12 -26.51 -18.34 19.50
CA SER A 12 -26.91 -18.28 20.92
C SER A 12 -27.98 -17.24 21.25
N GLY A 13 -28.54 -16.55 20.23
CA GLY A 13 -29.59 -15.53 20.41
C GLY A 13 -29.12 -14.23 21.08
N ARG A 14 -27.80 -14.03 21.23
CA ARG A 14 -27.19 -12.87 21.90
C ARG A 14 -26.61 -11.88 20.90
N ILE A 15 -27.48 -11.28 20.10
CA ILE A 15 -27.08 -10.23 19.15
C ILE A 15 -27.13 -8.87 19.85
N SER A 16 -25.97 -8.32 20.18
CA SER A 16 -25.89 -6.93 20.64
C SER A 16 -25.76 -5.98 19.45
N VAL A 17 -26.88 -5.42 19.01
CA VAL A 17 -26.89 -4.34 18.02
C VAL A 17 -26.86 -3.00 18.74
N VAL A 18 -25.89 -2.15 18.41
CA VAL A 18 -25.96 -0.73 18.78
C VAL A 18 -26.08 0.11 17.52
N ARG A 19 -27.01 1.05 17.52
CA ARG A 19 -27.14 2.03 16.45
C ARG A 19 -26.08 3.11 16.65
N GLY A 20 -24.91 2.95 16.05
CA GLY A 20 -23.80 3.91 16.15
C GLY A 20 -22.41 3.27 16.17
N GLY A 21 -21.37 4.09 16.32
CA GLY A 21 -19.99 3.59 16.35
C GLY A 21 -19.68 2.78 17.62
N ARG A 22 -19.22 1.53 17.46
CA ARG A 22 -18.76 0.63 18.55
C ARG A 22 -17.81 1.34 19.53
N LYS A 23 -16.92 2.20 19.02
CA LYS A 23 -15.95 2.94 19.83
C LYS A 23 -16.62 3.94 20.77
N LEU A 24 -17.62 4.68 20.31
CA LEU A 24 -18.34 5.64 21.15
C LEU A 24 -19.14 4.91 22.22
N LEU A 25 -19.80 3.79 21.89
CA LEU A 25 -20.47 2.98 22.91
C LEU A 25 -19.47 2.47 23.96
N HIS A 26 -18.31 1.98 23.53
CA HIS A 26 -17.26 1.57 24.47
C HIS A 26 -16.84 2.73 25.39
N HIS A 27 -16.64 3.93 24.84
CA HIS A 27 -16.36 5.11 25.67
C HIS A 27 -17.50 5.45 26.64
N ARG A 28 -18.77 5.20 26.28
CA ARG A 28 -19.92 5.41 27.18
C ARG A 28 -19.85 4.55 28.43
N HIS A 29 -19.41 3.31 28.29
CA HIS A 29 -19.25 2.36 29.40
C HIS A 29 -17.96 2.60 30.20
N HIS A 30 -17.01 3.33 29.62
CA HIS A 30 -15.69 3.58 30.19
C HIS A 30 -15.34 5.08 30.18
N LEU A 31 -16.29 5.93 30.59
CA LEU A 31 -16.16 7.39 30.54
C LEU A 31 -14.90 7.90 31.25
N GLY A 32 -14.61 7.36 32.43
CA GLY A 32 -13.38 7.69 33.18
C GLY A 32 -12.09 7.34 32.45
N GLN A 33 -12.03 6.19 31.76
CA GLN A 33 -10.87 5.80 30.95
C GLN A 33 -10.76 6.62 29.66
N ALA A 34 -11.91 7.03 29.10
CA ALA A 34 -11.97 7.87 27.93
C ALA A 34 -11.68 9.36 28.23
N GLY A 35 -11.64 9.74 29.51
CA GLY A 35 -11.49 11.14 29.93
C GLY A 35 -12.65 12.01 29.46
N LEU A 36 -13.88 11.48 29.47
CA LEU A 36 -15.07 12.18 28.99
C LEU A 36 -16.16 12.24 30.07
N SER A 37 -16.86 13.36 30.15
CA SER A 37 -18.17 13.41 30.80
C SER A 37 -19.24 12.77 29.93
N GLU A 38 -20.39 12.42 30.53
CA GLU A 38 -21.54 11.93 29.76
C GLU A 38 -22.04 12.96 28.73
N GLU A 39 -22.04 14.24 29.10
CA GLU A 39 -22.45 15.34 28.22
C GLU A 39 -21.51 15.47 27.02
N GLN A 40 -20.19 15.44 27.26
CA GLN A 40 -19.19 15.47 26.20
C GLN A 40 -19.29 14.24 25.29
N TRP A 41 -19.58 13.07 25.86
CA TRP A 41 -19.84 11.87 25.08
C TRP A 41 -21.11 12.02 24.23
N ARG A 42 -22.19 12.56 24.79
CA ARG A 42 -23.47 12.74 24.10
C ARG A 42 -23.34 13.72 22.94
N ALA A 43 -22.66 14.84 23.14
CA ALA A 43 -22.36 15.79 22.08
C ALA A 43 -21.57 15.14 20.93
N ARG A 44 -20.55 14.32 21.25
CA ARG A 44 -19.81 13.55 20.24
C ARG A 44 -20.66 12.50 19.54
N TRP A 45 -21.55 11.84 20.28
CA TRP A 45 -22.48 10.87 19.73
C TRP A 45 -23.40 11.53 18.70
N GLU A 46 -24.01 12.65 19.04
CA GLU A 46 -24.89 13.38 18.11
C GLU A 46 -24.14 13.92 16.89
N ALA A 47 -22.99 14.56 17.10
CA ALA A 47 -22.17 15.13 16.04
C ALA A 47 -21.71 14.11 14.99
N GLU A 48 -21.42 12.86 15.37
CA GLU A 48 -21.04 11.80 14.43
C GLU A 48 -22.17 11.40 13.46
N ARG A 49 -23.39 11.89 13.72
CA ARG A 49 -24.56 11.72 12.84
C ARG A 49 -24.85 13.00 12.03
N TRP A 50 -24.13 14.08 12.28
CA TRP A 50 -24.23 15.32 11.53
C TRP A 50 -23.36 15.23 10.29
N PHE A 51 -23.86 14.51 9.31
CA PHE A 51 -23.25 14.42 7.99
C PHE A 51 -24.32 14.48 6.91
N PHE A 52 -23.89 14.92 5.74
CA PHE A 52 -24.70 14.93 4.53
C PHE A 52 -23.79 14.52 3.37
N ALA A 53 -24.28 13.68 2.47
CA ALA A 53 -23.51 13.21 1.34
C ALA A 53 -24.35 13.24 0.06
N ALA A 54 -23.69 13.52 -1.05
CA ALA A 54 -24.25 13.49 -2.38
C ALA A 54 -23.29 12.75 -3.31
N ASP A 55 -23.78 11.73 -3.99
CA ASP A 55 -23.00 10.99 -4.98
C ASP A 55 -22.75 11.84 -6.22
N GLY A 56 -21.62 11.58 -6.89
CA GLY A 56 -21.26 12.27 -8.11
C GLY A 56 -22.03 11.74 -9.31
N GLU A 57 -22.38 12.64 -10.22
CA GLU A 57 -23.14 12.33 -11.43
C GLU A 57 -22.38 12.85 -12.65
N TRP A 58 -22.08 11.97 -13.59
CA TRP A 58 -21.38 12.34 -14.82
C TRP A 58 -22.30 13.14 -15.75
N GLY A 59 -21.78 14.22 -16.34
CA GLY A 59 -22.52 15.11 -17.23
C GLY A 59 -23.46 16.10 -16.53
N LYS A 60 -23.54 16.07 -15.19
CA LYS A 60 -24.21 17.12 -14.42
C LYS A 60 -23.26 18.28 -14.18
N LYS A 61 -23.81 19.49 -14.12
CA LYS A 61 -23.04 20.70 -13.86
C LYS A 61 -22.20 20.56 -12.60
N SER A 62 -20.89 20.73 -12.74
CA SER A 62 -19.89 20.56 -11.68
C SER A 62 -19.85 19.14 -11.07
N GLY A 63 -20.32 18.14 -11.82
CA GLY A 63 -20.20 16.72 -11.48
C GLY A 63 -21.19 16.21 -10.43
N ASN A 64 -22.18 17.02 -10.01
CA ASN A 64 -23.12 16.67 -8.95
C ASN A 64 -24.34 17.61 -8.97
N GLU A 65 -25.56 17.07 -9.05
CA GLU A 65 -26.76 17.91 -9.10
C GLU A 65 -27.15 18.48 -7.73
N THR A 66 -26.87 17.72 -6.68
CA THR A 66 -27.29 18.05 -5.31
C THR A 66 -26.36 19.08 -4.69
N VAL A 67 -25.04 18.91 -4.83
CA VAL A 67 -24.03 19.81 -4.26
C VAL A 67 -23.19 20.37 -5.38
N ARG A 68 -23.13 21.69 -5.51
CA ARG A 68 -22.17 22.35 -6.41
C ARG A 68 -21.23 23.18 -5.58
N ILE A 69 -19.94 23.03 -5.87
CA ILE A 69 -18.88 23.86 -5.29
C ILE A 69 -18.16 24.52 -6.46
N THR A 70 -18.14 25.85 -6.49
CA THR A 70 -17.45 26.61 -7.54
C THR A 70 -15.95 26.65 -7.28
N PRO A 71 -15.10 26.96 -8.29
CA PRO A 71 -13.65 27.11 -8.08
C PRO A 71 -13.27 28.12 -6.98
N ASP A 72 -14.08 29.17 -6.80
CA ASP A 72 -13.91 30.17 -5.74
C ASP A 72 -14.34 29.66 -4.35
N GLY A 73 -14.97 28.48 -4.32
CA GLY A 73 -15.35 27.75 -3.11
C GLY A 73 -16.78 28.02 -2.65
N GLU A 74 -17.60 28.72 -3.43
CA GLU A 74 -19.02 28.90 -3.12
C GLU A 74 -19.71 27.53 -3.14
N VAL A 75 -20.38 27.20 -2.03
CA VAL A 75 -21.10 25.93 -1.88
C VAL A 75 -22.59 26.19 -2.01
N SER A 76 -23.24 25.50 -2.93
CA SER A 76 -24.69 25.55 -3.11
C SER A 76 -25.31 24.17 -3.15
N ILE A 77 -26.35 23.98 -2.35
CA ILE A 77 -27.03 22.70 -2.13
C ILE A 77 -28.45 22.80 -2.68
N ARG A 78 -28.86 21.85 -3.51
CA ARG A 78 -30.26 21.72 -3.94
C ARG A 78 -31.08 21.13 -2.80
N LEU A 79 -32.10 21.84 -2.37
CA LEU A 79 -32.96 21.40 -1.28
C LEU A 79 -34.04 20.44 -1.81
N PRO A 80 -34.42 19.41 -1.03
CA PRO A 80 -35.59 18.60 -1.35
C PRO A 80 -36.87 19.44 -1.17
N ALA A 81 -37.94 19.07 -1.85
CA ALA A 81 -39.20 19.83 -1.86
C ALA A 81 -39.71 20.27 -0.47
N PRO A 82 -39.66 19.43 0.60
CA PRO A 82 -40.11 19.87 1.93
C PRO A 82 -39.30 21.03 2.52
N LEU A 83 -38.05 21.21 2.08
CA LEU A 83 -37.14 22.24 2.55
C LEU A 83 -37.00 23.40 1.55
N GLU A 84 -37.72 23.39 0.43
CA GLU A 84 -37.57 24.41 -0.62
C GLU A 84 -37.86 25.82 -0.12
N HIS A 85 -38.74 25.96 0.87
CA HIS A 85 -39.04 27.23 1.55
C HIS A 85 -37.82 27.87 2.26
N LEU A 86 -36.76 27.10 2.51
CA LEU A 86 -35.50 27.61 3.08
C LEU A 86 -34.52 28.12 2.01
N ALA A 87 -34.78 27.87 0.72
CA ALA A 87 -33.86 28.24 -0.36
C ALA A 87 -33.59 29.75 -0.39
N ASN A 88 -32.32 30.13 -0.49
CA ASN A 88 -31.88 31.52 -0.58
C ASN A 88 -31.34 31.88 -1.99
N ALA A 89 -31.45 30.95 -2.95
CA ALA A 89 -31.02 31.12 -4.32
C ALA A 89 -31.97 30.42 -5.32
N ARG A 90 -31.81 30.76 -6.61
CA ARG A 90 -32.64 30.22 -7.70
C ARG A 90 -32.58 28.69 -7.77
N ASN A 91 -33.64 28.08 -8.31
CA ASN A 91 -33.78 26.63 -8.53
C ASN A 91 -33.80 25.80 -7.22
N GLY A 92 -34.42 26.33 -6.16
CA GLY A 92 -34.56 25.63 -4.88
C GLY A 92 -33.21 25.35 -4.20
N ARG A 93 -32.23 26.26 -4.37
CA ARG A 93 -30.88 26.09 -3.84
C ARG A 93 -30.64 26.92 -2.59
N TYR A 94 -29.80 26.38 -1.72
CA TYR A 94 -29.26 27.04 -0.54
C TYR A 94 -27.76 27.24 -0.71
N VAL A 95 -27.32 28.48 -0.82
CA VAL A 95 -25.92 28.91 -0.84
C VAL A 95 -25.46 29.10 0.59
N LEU A 96 -24.37 28.43 0.97
CA LEU A 96 -23.76 28.57 2.29
C LEU A 96 -22.94 29.86 2.35
N THR A 97 -22.96 30.54 3.50
CA THR A 97 -22.08 31.69 3.77
C THR A 97 -20.60 31.27 3.86
N ALA A 98 -20.34 30.02 4.23
CA ALA A 98 -19.00 29.47 4.34
C ALA A 98 -18.45 29.03 2.98
N ILE A 99 -17.15 29.24 2.79
CA ILE A 99 -16.44 28.92 1.55
C ILE A 99 -15.66 27.61 1.73
N ALA A 100 -15.78 26.69 0.77
CA ALA A 100 -14.99 25.46 0.74
C ALA A 100 -13.64 25.67 0.05
N ARG A 101 -12.55 25.14 0.64
CA ARG A 101 -11.22 25.18 0.02
C ARG A 101 -10.56 23.81 0.03
N PHE A 102 -10.13 23.35 -1.15
CA PHE A 102 -9.42 22.09 -1.32
C PHE A 102 -7.92 22.33 -1.50
N GLN A 103 -7.17 22.32 -0.39
CA GLN A 103 -5.71 22.51 -0.41
C GLN A 103 -4.98 21.33 -1.10
N HIS A 104 -5.48 20.12 -0.88
CA HIS A 104 -4.92 18.92 -1.46
C HIS A 104 -5.69 18.57 -2.74
N ARG A 105 -4.96 18.49 -3.88
CA ARG A 105 -5.53 18.18 -5.21
C ARG A 105 -6.62 19.15 -5.69
N GLY A 106 -6.58 20.41 -5.25
CA GLY A 106 -7.53 21.43 -5.68
C GLY A 106 -7.55 21.63 -7.19
N ALA A 107 -6.39 21.62 -7.85
CA ALA A 107 -6.31 21.75 -9.30
C ALA A 107 -6.98 20.59 -10.05
N GLU A 108 -6.73 19.34 -9.62
CA GLU A 108 -7.38 18.16 -10.21
C GLU A 108 -8.89 18.19 -9.99
N TRP A 109 -9.33 18.54 -8.77
CA TRP A 109 -10.75 18.70 -8.48
C TRP A 109 -11.40 19.78 -9.37
N ALA A 110 -10.74 20.93 -9.55
CA ALA A 110 -11.22 22.01 -10.40
C ALA A 110 -11.36 21.55 -11.87
N GLU A 111 -10.40 20.78 -12.36
CA GLU A 111 -10.46 20.17 -13.70
C GLU A 111 -11.63 19.17 -13.82
N HIS A 112 -11.95 18.45 -12.75
CA HIS A 112 -13.07 17.51 -12.73
C HIS A 112 -14.41 18.25 -12.82
N ILE A 113 -14.61 19.30 -12.02
CA ILE A 113 -15.87 20.06 -12.06
C ILE A 113 -16.01 20.91 -13.33
N ALA A 114 -14.92 21.37 -13.93
CA ALA A 114 -14.95 22.13 -15.18
C ALA A 114 -15.36 21.26 -16.37
N GLY A 115 -15.06 19.96 -16.31
CA GLY A 115 -15.46 18.98 -17.32
C GLY A 115 -16.72 18.18 -16.98
N ASP A 116 -17.52 18.63 -15.99
CA ASP A 116 -18.75 17.96 -15.54
C ASP A 116 -18.55 16.46 -15.23
N ARG A 117 -17.35 16.09 -14.74
CA ARG A 117 -17.04 14.72 -14.33
C ARG A 117 -17.59 14.46 -12.94
N ALA A 118 -18.09 13.25 -12.70
CA ALA A 118 -18.71 12.87 -11.43
C ALA A 118 -17.78 13.15 -10.22
N VAL A 119 -18.27 13.97 -9.28
CA VAL A 119 -17.63 14.25 -7.99
C VAL A 119 -18.65 14.06 -6.86
N ALA A 120 -18.36 13.12 -5.96
CA ALA A 120 -19.15 12.93 -4.75
C ALA A 120 -18.66 13.87 -3.65
N TYR A 121 -19.59 14.44 -2.88
CA TYR A 121 -19.30 15.31 -1.75
C TYR A 121 -19.82 14.70 -0.45
N ARG A 122 -19.05 14.85 0.63
CA ARG A 122 -19.46 14.48 1.98
C ARG A 122 -19.14 15.61 2.95
N PHE A 123 -20.17 16.15 3.57
CA PHE A 123 -20.10 17.09 4.68
C PHE A 123 -20.15 16.32 5.98
N GLN A 124 -19.30 16.70 6.93
CA GLN A 124 -19.26 16.12 8.27
C GLN A 124 -18.85 17.17 9.29
N TYR A 125 -19.49 17.16 10.44
CA TYR A 125 -19.12 18.01 11.56
C TYR A 125 -18.14 17.31 12.49
N ASP A 126 -17.04 17.97 12.84
CA ASP A 126 -16.07 17.50 13.82
C ASP A 126 -16.26 18.26 15.14
N ALA A 127 -16.92 17.62 16.11
CA ALA A 127 -17.18 18.21 17.42
C ALA A 127 -15.92 18.52 18.23
N THR A 128 -14.78 17.87 17.93
CA THR A 128 -13.53 18.13 18.66
C THR A 128 -12.88 19.42 18.19
N ARG A 129 -13.04 19.73 16.91
CA ARG A 129 -12.46 20.92 16.28
C ARG A 129 -13.46 22.05 16.09
N ASP A 130 -14.73 21.81 16.40
CA ASP A 130 -15.86 22.73 16.20
C ASP A 130 -15.89 23.27 14.76
N ARG A 131 -15.80 22.36 13.78
CA ARG A 131 -15.69 22.71 12.34
C ARG A 131 -16.41 21.72 11.45
N TRP A 132 -17.01 22.25 10.39
CA TRP A 132 -17.50 21.45 9.26
C TRP A 132 -16.38 21.18 8.27
N TYR A 133 -16.33 19.95 7.76
CA TYR A 133 -15.45 19.52 6.69
C TYR A 133 -16.28 19.06 5.50
N VAL A 134 -15.84 19.43 4.30
CA VAL A 134 -16.31 18.83 3.05
C VAL A 134 -15.18 18.02 2.41
N GLY A 135 -15.46 16.76 2.14
CA GLY A 135 -14.59 15.89 1.34
C GLY A 135 -15.16 15.75 -0.07
N ALA A 136 -14.31 15.94 -1.08
CA ALA A 136 -14.61 15.64 -2.47
C ALA A 136 -13.97 14.30 -2.85
N SER A 137 -14.70 13.43 -3.54
CA SER A 137 -14.24 12.11 -3.99
C SER A 137 -14.60 11.89 -5.44
N TRP A 138 -13.66 11.39 -6.24
CA TRP A 138 -13.87 11.10 -7.65
C TRP A 138 -13.04 9.89 -8.05
N GLN A 139 -13.43 9.27 -9.17
CA GLN A 139 -12.66 8.18 -9.76
C GLN A 139 -11.47 8.76 -10.53
N ARG A 140 -10.27 8.22 -10.27
CA ARG A 140 -9.06 8.57 -11.01
C ARG A 140 -8.84 7.54 -12.11
N SER A 141 -8.43 8.01 -13.28
CA SER A 141 -7.93 7.13 -14.33
C SER A 141 -6.72 6.36 -13.80
N PRO A 142 -6.67 5.04 -13.95
CA PRO A 142 -5.49 4.26 -13.61
C PRO A 142 -4.27 4.84 -14.34
N ALA A 143 -3.14 4.97 -13.65
CA ALA A 143 -1.90 5.29 -14.31
C ALA A 143 -1.58 4.20 -15.35
N PRO A 144 -1.10 4.55 -16.55
CA PRO A 144 -0.72 3.55 -17.55
C PRO A 144 0.32 2.60 -16.95
N SER A 145 0.12 1.29 -17.15
CA SER A 145 1.05 0.28 -16.66
C SER A 145 2.34 0.32 -17.49
N VAL A 146 3.47 0.52 -16.80
CA VAL A 146 4.78 0.45 -17.45
C VAL A 146 5.19 -1.02 -17.59
N PRO A 147 5.54 -1.51 -18.80
CA PRO A 147 5.98 -2.89 -18.97
C PRO A 147 7.16 -3.25 -18.07
N LEU A 148 7.15 -4.46 -17.53
CA LEU A 148 8.18 -4.93 -16.59
C LEU A 148 9.60 -4.83 -17.18
N ALA A 149 9.76 -5.11 -18.47
CA ALA A 149 11.05 -4.97 -19.17
C ALA A 149 11.60 -3.53 -19.09
N VAL A 150 10.73 -2.53 -19.22
CA VAL A 150 11.10 -1.11 -19.13
C VAL A 150 11.51 -0.75 -17.71
N LEU A 151 10.78 -1.24 -16.70
CA LEU A 151 11.15 -1.03 -15.29
C LEU A 151 12.50 -1.68 -14.93
N ARG A 152 12.84 -2.81 -15.55
CA ARG A 152 14.09 -3.55 -15.35
C ARG A 152 15.29 -3.01 -16.12
N SER A 153 15.06 -2.17 -17.13
CA SER A 153 16.14 -1.63 -17.99
C SER A 153 17.09 -0.67 -17.26
N GLY A 154 16.67 -0.14 -16.11
CA GLY A 154 17.41 0.85 -15.35
C GLY A 154 17.83 0.36 -13.97
N PRO A 155 18.47 1.24 -13.17
CA PRO A 155 18.70 0.94 -11.77
C PRO A 155 17.37 0.75 -11.04
N VAL A 156 17.39 -0.07 -9.99
CA VAL A 156 16.24 -0.31 -9.10
C VAL A 156 16.67 -0.18 -7.64
N ILE A 157 15.73 0.20 -6.77
CA ILE A 157 15.95 0.18 -5.33
C ILE A 157 15.29 -1.04 -4.74
N GLY A 158 16.08 -1.95 -4.17
CA GLY A 158 15.56 -3.07 -3.39
C GLY A 158 15.14 -2.61 -2.00
N VAL A 159 14.01 -3.11 -1.50
CA VAL A 159 13.40 -2.68 -0.24
C VAL A 159 13.04 -3.91 0.62
N ASP A 160 13.67 -4.01 1.79
CA ASP A 160 13.40 -5.01 2.83
C ASP A 160 12.65 -4.35 4.00
N THR A 161 11.41 -4.79 4.26
CA THR A 161 10.55 -4.25 5.33
C THR A 161 10.67 -5.09 6.60
N ASN A 162 11.00 -4.45 7.73
CA ASN A 162 11.20 -5.10 9.04
C ASN A 162 10.27 -4.54 10.13
N VAL A 163 10.42 -4.99 11.38
CA VAL A 163 9.52 -4.63 12.49
C VAL A 163 9.62 -3.15 12.88
N ASP A 164 10.79 -2.56 12.70
CA ASP A 164 11.21 -1.27 13.22
C ASP A 164 11.79 -0.34 12.13
N HIS A 165 12.09 -0.88 10.95
CA HIS A 165 12.64 -0.09 9.84
C HIS A 165 12.40 -0.73 8.47
N ILE A 166 12.50 0.11 7.44
CA ILE A 166 12.77 -0.30 6.06
C ILE A 166 14.27 -0.17 5.79
N ALA A 167 14.87 -1.24 5.28
CA ALA A 167 16.22 -1.25 4.74
C ALA A 167 16.16 -1.22 3.21
N ALA A 168 16.86 -0.29 2.58
CA ALA A 168 16.82 -0.13 1.13
C ALA A 168 18.20 0.12 0.51
N TRP A 169 18.42 -0.37 -0.71
CA TRP A 169 19.67 -0.16 -1.45
C TRP A 169 19.38 -0.03 -2.95
N LYS A 170 20.01 0.97 -3.58
CA LYS A 170 20.03 1.16 -5.03
C LYS A 170 20.97 0.14 -5.68
N LEU A 171 20.52 -0.50 -6.74
CA LEU A 171 21.29 -1.42 -7.57
C LEU A 171 21.37 -0.87 -8.99
N ASP A 172 22.52 -1.05 -9.63
CA ASP A 172 22.68 -0.81 -11.07
C ASP A 172 21.89 -1.86 -11.90
N PRO A 173 21.75 -1.68 -13.23
CA PRO A 173 21.09 -2.67 -14.09
C PRO A 173 21.71 -4.09 -14.06
N HIS A 174 22.96 -4.23 -13.61
CA HIS A 174 23.66 -5.52 -13.45
C HIS A 174 23.42 -6.16 -12.07
N GLY A 175 22.64 -5.50 -11.22
CA GLY A 175 22.31 -5.95 -9.87
C GLY A 175 23.42 -5.75 -8.86
N ASN A 176 24.39 -4.85 -9.11
CA ASN A 176 25.39 -4.49 -8.12
C ASN A 176 24.89 -3.33 -7.25
N PRO A 177 25.05 -3.39 -5.92
CA PRO A 177 24.67 -2.28 -5.05
C PRO A 177 25.55 -1.06 -5.34
N THR A 178 24.90 0.11 -5.48
CA THR A 178 25.54 1.40 -5.73
C THR A 178 25.17 2.40 -4.63
N GLY A 179 26.07 3.33 -4.34
CA GLY A 179 25.88 4.31 -3.26
C GLY A 179 25.80 3.67 -1.87
N ARG A 180 25.25 4.44 -0.91
CA ARG A 180 25.05 3.99 0.48
C ARG A 180 23.65 3.42 0.67
N PRO A 181 23.49 2.35 1.47
CA PRO A 181 22.16 1.87 1.85
C PRO A 181 21.45 2.91 2.72
N LYS A 182 20.12 2.83 2.76
CA LYS A 182 19.27 3.64 3.64
C LYS A 182 18.51 2.77 4.62
N THR A 183 18.49 3.23 5.87
CA THR A 183 17.62 2.74 6.94
C THR A 183 16.58 3.80 7.23
N LEU A 184 15.31 3.44 7.12
CA LEU A 184 14.17 4.33 7.41
C LEU A 184 13.40 3.73 8.58
N GLY A 185 13.66 4.25 9.78
CA GLY A 185 13.03 3.79 11.01
C GLY A 185 11.56 4.20 11.11
N TYR A 186 10.80 3.42 11.87
CA TYR A 186 9.45 3.74 12.29
C TYR A 186 9.11 3.04 13.59
N ASP A 187 8.16 3.59 14.33
CA ASP A 187 7.58 2.94 15.49
C ASP A 187 6.23 2.29 15.13
N LEU A 188 6.16 0.96 15.23
CA LEU A 188 4.91 0.21 15.06
C LEU A 188 4.18 -0.05 16.38
N SER A 189 4.46 0.73 17.43
CA SER A 189 3.67 0.76 18.65
C SER A 189 2.32 1.48 18.44
N GLY A 190 1.40 1.33 19.39
CA GLY A 190 0.13 2.06 19.39
C GLY A 190 -0.93 1.54 18.42
N THR A 191 -1.79 2.44 17.97
CA THR A 191 -3.03 2.11 17.24
C THR A 191 -2.77 1.67 15.80
N ALA A 192 -3.74 0.98 15.19
CA ALA A 192 -3.66 0.62 13.77
C ALA A 192 -3.46 1.86 12.85
N ASP A 193 -4.08 2.99 13.20
CA ASP A 193 -3.94 4.25 12.46
C ASP A 193 -2.53 4.84 12.60
N HIS A 194 -1.96 4.80 13.80
CA HIS A 194 -0.58 5.25 14.04
C HIS A 194 0.41 4.41 13.23
N ARG A 195 0.34 3.08 13.35
CA ARG A 195 1.18 2.15 12.59
C ARG A 195 1.07 2.36 11.09
N ASN A 196 -0.14 2.60 10.60
CA ASN A 196 -0.37 2.91 9.20
C ASN A 196 0.24 4.26 8.78
N ALA A 197 0.12 5.30 9.62
CA ALA A 197 0.76 6.59 9.35
C ALA A 197 2.29 6.48 9.28
N GLN A 198 2.89 5.73 10.20
CA GLN A 198 4.32 5.48 10.27
C GLN A 198 4.84 4.74 9.02
N LEU A 199 4.17 3.65 8.62
CA LEU A 199 4.53 2.92 7.40
C LEU A 199 4.40 3.80 6.15
N ARG A 200 3.32 4.58 6.03
CA ARG A 200 3.14 5.52 4.90
C ARG A 200 4.27 6.54 4.87
N HIS A 201 4.64 7.10 6.02
CA HIS A 201 5.72 8.08 6.08
C HIS A 201 7.06 7.49 5.61
N ALA A 202 7.39 6.28 6.05
CA ALA A 202 8.61 5.60 5.64
C ALA A 202 8.60 5.23 4.14
N LEU A 203 7.49 4.71 3.61
CA LEU A 203 7.35 4.41 2.18
C LEU A 203 7.43 5.68 1.31
N SER A 204 6.83 6.80 1.75
CA SER A 204 6.98 8.09 1.07
C SER A 204 8.43 8.58 1.03
N GLN A 205 9.24 8.27 2.06
CA GLN A 205 10.67 8.58 2.04
C GLN A 205 11.42 7.71 1.01
N VAL A 206 11.10 6.41 0.91
CA VAL A 206 11.67 5.53 -0.13
C VAL A 206 11.34 6.04 -1.52
N LEU A 207 10.08 6.38 -1.78
CA LEU A 207 9.63 6.84 -3.11
C LEU A 207 10.25 8.19 -3.49
N ARG A 208 10.33 9.13 -2.55
CA ARG A 208 11.04 10.41 -2.77
C ARG A 208 12.52 10.18 -3.08
N TRP A 209 13.16 9.26 -2.36
CA TRP A 209 14.55 8.90 -2.64
C TRP A 209 14.71 8.26 -4.04
N ALA A 210 13.80 7.35 -4.41
CA ALA A 210 13.84 6.75 -5.75
C ALA A 210 13.74 7.81 -6.84
N ARG A 211 12.82 8.77 -6.67
CA ARG A 211 12.68 9.91 -7.59
C ARG A 211 13.93 10.78 -7.65
N SER A 212 14.53 11.12 -6.51
CA SER A 212 15.76 11.94 -6.49
C SER A 212 16.96 11.25 -7.14
N GLU A 213 16.98 9.92 -7.14
CA GLU A 213 18.04 9.10 -7.74
C GLU A 213 17.81 8.76 -9.22
N GLY A 214 16.71 9.26 -9.82
CA GLY A 214 16.30 8.91 -11.19
C GLY A 214 15.92 7.45 -11.37
N VAL A 215 15.56 6.76 -10.28
CA VAL A 215 15.22 5.34 -10.30
C VAL A 215 13.75 5.17 -10.71
N ARG A 216 13.53 4.37 -11.77
CA ARG A 216 12.19 4.12 -12.33
C ARG A 216 11.35 3.17 -11.50
N ALA A 217 11.97 2.30 -10.70
CA ALA A 217 11.22 1.32 -9.92
C ALA A 217 11.86 0.96 -8.58
N ILE A 218 11.00 0.70 -7.61
CA ILE A 218 11.37 0.01 -6.37
C ILE A 218 10.98 -1.46 -6.45
N ALA A 219 11.78 -2.31 -5.83
CA ALA A 219 11.57 -3.73 -5.71
C ALA A 219 11.19 -4.06 -4.27
N VAL A 220 10.01 -4.64 -4.08
CA VAL A 220 9.49 -5.07 -2.78
C VAL A 220 9.17 -6.55 -2.84
N GLU A 221 9.32 -7.23 -1.72
CA GLU A 221 8.80 -8.60 -1.62
C GLU A 221 7.28 -8.62 -1.72
N ASP A 222 6.74 -9.75 -2.19
CA ASP A 222 5.32 -10.03 -2.05
C ASP A 222 5.01 -10.23 -0.58
N LEU A 223 4.57 -9.13 0.01
CA LEU A 223 4.05 -9.12 1.36
C LEU A 223 2.58 -9.49 1.25
N ASP A 224 2.31 -10.77 0.98
CA ASP A 224 0.94 -11.27 1.06
C ASP A 224 0.54 -11.24 2.54
N PHE A 225 -0.31 -10.26 2.86
CA PHE A 225 -0.73 -9.93 4.21
C PHE A 225 -2.19 -10.37 4.48
N SER A 226 -2.85 -10.99 3.49
CA SER A 226 -4.11 -11.72 3.66
C SER A 226 -3.80 -13.13 4.15
N ASP A 227 -4.32 -13.50 5.33
CA ASP A 227 -4.35 -14.82 5.99
C ASP A 227 -3.73 -16.02 5.22
N SER A 228 -2.80 -16.83 5.74
CA SER A 228 -3.06 -17.76 6.86
C SER A 228 -1.81 -18.61 7.17
N THR A 229 -1.52 -18.76 8.47
CA THR A 229 -1.06 -19.97 9.23
C THR A 229 -0.31 -21.15 8.57
N THR A 230 0.36 -21.03 7.43
CA THR A 230 1.24 -22.11 6.93
C THR A 230 2.68 -21.91 7.40
N ARG A 231 3.06 -22.74 8.38
CA ARG A 231 4.37 -22.77 9.08
C ARG A 231 5.57 -22.89 8.14
N GLU A 232 5.37 -23.48 6.96
CA GLU A 232 6.44 -23.88 6.04
C GLU A 232 6.84 -22.80 5.02
N LYS A 233 5.96 -21.85 4.69
CA LYS A 233 6.26 -20.85 3.65
C LYS A 233 6.90 -19.56 4.20
N HIS A 234 6.76 -19.26 5.50
CA HIS A 234 6.80 -17.85 5.94
C HIS A 234 7.50 -17.56 7.30
N GLY A 235 8.32 -18.46 7.84
CA GLY A 235 8.71 -18.49 9.26
C GLY A 235 9.29 -17.22 9.94
N ARG A 236 9.85 -16.22 9.24
CA ARG A 236 10.71 -15.20 9.89
C ARG A 236 10.10 -13.81 10.16
N ARG A 237 9.00 -13.42 9.52
CA ARG A 237 8.34 -12.09 9.75
C ARG A 237 7.04 -12.17 10.55
N LYS A 238 6.90 -13.19 11.41
CA LYS A 238 5.69 -13.42 12.23
C LYS A 238 5.30 -12.19 13.05
N ARG A 239 6.27 -11.54 13.73
CA ARG A 239 6.03 -10.36 14.58
C ARG A 239 5.59 -9.13 13.78
N LEU A 240 6.26 -8.82 12.67
CA LEU A 240 5.84 -7.74 11.76
C LEU A 240 4.41 -7.99 11.27
N ARG A 241 4.12 -9.22 10.80
CA ARG A 241 2.77 -9.55 10.36
C ARG A 241 1.74 -9.50 11.47
N GLN A 242 2.06 -9.90 12.71
CA GLN A 242 1.15 -9.75 13.86
C GLN A 242 0.87 -8.28 14.20
N LEU A 243 1.90 -7.43 14.13
CA LEU A 243 1.72 -5.98 14.31
C LEU A 243 0.89 -5.38 13.17
N ILE A 244 0.94 -5.97 11.98
CA ILE A 244 0.24 -5.45 10.80
C ILE A 244 -1.11 -6.16 10.57
N SER A 245 -1.40 -7.30 11.20
CA SER A 245 -2.58 -8.14 10.93
C SER A 245 -3.90 -7.55 11.43
N GLY A 246 -3.86 -6.40 12.08
CA GLY A 246 -5.04 -5.57 12.39
C GLY A 246 -5.19 -4.34 11.49
N MET A 247 -4.27 -4.12 10.55
CA MET A 247 -4.39 -3.08 9.55
C MET A 247 -5.17 -3.61 8.34
N PRO A 248 -5.85 -2.76 7.57
CA PRO A 248 -6.43 -3.17 6.30
C PRO A 248 -5.29 -3.53 5.32
N THR A 249 -4.87 -4.78 5.29
CA THR A 249 -3.63 -5.24 4.66
C THR A 249 -3.67 -5.27 3.13
N GLY A 250 -4.81 -5.64 2.55
CA GLY A 250 -5.09 -5.43 1.12
C GLY A 250 -5.03 -3.94 0.73
N LYS A 251 -5.17 -3.03 1.70
CA LYS A 251 -4.93 -1.60 1.48
C LYS A 251 -3.46 -1.25 1.44
N LEU A 252 -2.52 -1.99 2.05
CA LEU A 252 -1.11 -1.57 2.06
C LEU A 252 -0.44 -1.72 0.68
N ARG A 253 -0.63 -2.85 0.00
CA ARG A 253 -0.12 -3.07 -1.36
C ARG A 253 -0.75 -2.09 -2.35
N SER A 254 -2.08 -1.98 -2.35
CA SER A 254 -2.79 -1.02 -3.21
C SER A 254 -2.39 0.42 -2.90
N ARG A 255 -2.21 0.79 -1.63
CA ARG A 255 -1.69 2.12 -1.24
C ARG A 255 -0.27 2.35 -1.72
N LEU A 256 0.63 1.38 -1.60
CA LEU A 256 1.99 1.52 -2.13
C LEU A 256 1.94 1.77 -3.64
N VAL A 257 1.11 1.02 -4.37
CA VAL A 257 0.90 1.23 -5.81
C VAL A 257 0.35 2.64 -6.08
N SER A 258 -0.65 3.11 -5.33
CA SER A 258 -1.17 4.47 -5.45
C SER A 258 -0.10 5.53 -5.18
N MET A 259 0.66 5.40 -4.08
CA MET A 259 1.74 6.33 -3.72
C MET A 259 2.87 6.35 -4.76
N ALA A 260 3.20 5.18 -5.31
CA ALA A 260 4.23 5.04 -6.32
C ALA A 260 3.77 5.65 -7.66
N ALA A 261 2.51 5.43 -8.05
CA ALA A 261 1.91 6.08 -9.20
C ALA A 261 1.91 7.62 -9.06
N GLU A 262 1.63 8.15 -7.87
CA GLU A 262 1.69 9.59 -7.58
C GLU A 262 3.10 10.18 -7.68
N THR A 263 4.13 9.36 -7.48
CA THR A 263 5.54 9.78 -7.56
C THR A 263 6.19 9.46 -8.90
N GLY A 264 5.48 8.81 -9.82
CA GLY A 264 6.01 8.35 -11.10
C GLY A 264 6.99 7.18 -10.98
N VAL A 265 6.92 6.43 -9.87
CA VAL A 265 7.80 5.30 -9.59
C VAL A 265 7.03 3.98 -9.75
N GLY A 266 7.60 3.03 -10.50
CA GLY A 266 7.05 1.68 -10.63
C GLY A 266 7.31 0.82 -9.39
N VAL A 267 6.45 -0.17 -9.15
CA VAL A 267 6.63 -1.17 -8.08
C VAL A 267 6.78 -2.54 -8.70
N ILE A 268 7.93 -3.19 -8.48
CA ILE A 268 8.18 -4.58 -8.87
C ILE A 268 8.00 -5.44 -7.62
N VAL A 269 7.00 -6.33 -7.65
CA VAL A 269 6.78 -7.31 -6.58
C VAL A 269 7.58 -8.57 -6.89
N VAL A 270 8.34 -9.08 -5.91
CA VAL A 270 9.15 -10.30 -6.05
C VAL A 270 8.77 -11.36 -5.03
N ASP A 271 8.91 -12.64 -5.39
CA ASP A 271 8.76 -13.75 -4.46
C ASP A 271 9.68 -13.56 -3.22
N PRO A 272 9.17 -13.65 -1.97
CA PRO A 272 9.99 -13.52 -0.76
C PRO A 272 10.92 -14.72 -0.50
N ALA A 273 10.84 -15.80 -1.27
CA ALA A 273 11.59 -17.03 -1.01
C ALA A 273 13.11 -16.78 -0.95
N CYS A 274 13.71 -17.06 0.22
CA CYS A 274 15.15 -17.15 0.44
C CYS A 274 15.97 -15.83 0.30
N THR A 275 15.34 -14.68 0.07
CA THR A 275 16.00 -13.35 -0.04
C THR A 275 16.85 -13.00 1.18
N SER A 276 16.31 -13.18 2.40
CA SER A 276 17.02 -12.85 3.64
C SER A 276 18.19 -13.80 3.94
N LYS A 277 18.01 -15.10 3.71
CA LYS A 277 19.06 -16.10 3.93
C LYS A 277 20.23 -15.88 2.96
N TRP A 278 19.93 -15.75 1.67
CA TRP A 278 20.94 -15.62 0.62
C TRP A 278 21.55 -14.22 0.58
N GLY A 279 20.77 -13.19 0.91
CA GLY A 279 21.30 -11.85 1.15
C GLY A 279 22.37 -11.89 2.24
N ASN A 280 22.05 -12.45 3.41
CA ASN A 280 23.02 -12.55 4.50
C ASN A 280 24.24 -13.42 4.13
N GLU A 281 24.03 -14.55 3.44
CA GLU A 281 25.10 -15.48 3.07
C GLU A 281 26.06 -14.92 2.00
N HIS A 282 25.54 -14.26 0.97
CA HIS A 282 26.34 -13.86 -0.20
C HIS A 282 26.67 -12.37 -0.27
N TRP A 283 25.99 -11.52 0.49
CA TRP A 283 26.14 -10.07 0.38
C TRP A 283 26.54 -9.37 1.68
N ARG A 284 26.22 -9.90 2.86
CA ARG A 284 26.58 -9.21 4.12
C ARG A 284 28.09 -9.07 4.28
N ALA A 285 28.84 -10.18 4.31
CA ALA A 285 30.29 -10.12 4.52
C ALA A 285 31.04 -9.36 3.40
N PRO A 286 30.74 -9.54 2.10
CA PRO A 286 31.43 -8.80 1.05
C PRO A 286 31.14 -7.30 1.01
N LEU A 287 29.97 -6.87 1.51
CA LEU A 287 29.60 -5.46 1.54
C LEU A 287 30.00 -4.77 2.85
N SER A 288 30.20 -5.52 3.93
CA SER A 288 30.77 -5.01 5.18
C SER A 288 32.24 -4.62 4.97
N ARG A 289 32.55 -3.34 5.19
CA ARG A 289 33.93 -2.82 5.21
C ARG A 289 34.31 -2.50 6.66
N LYS A 290 35.61 -2.42 6.96
CA LYS A 290 36.14 -2.09 8.31
C LYS A 290 35.50 -0.84 8.96
N LYS A 291 34.99 0.11 8.16
CA LYS A 291 34.35 1.36 8.63
C LYS A 291 32.83 1.38 8.59
N HIS A 292 32.17 0.37 7.99
CA HIS A 292 30.71 0.32 7.85
C HIS A 292 30.22 -1.12 7.90
N GLU A 293 29.57 -1.50 9.01
CA GLU A 293 28.91 -2.79 9.10
C GLU A 293 27.56 -2.76 8.38
N ILE A 294 27.40 -3.65 7.41
CA ILE A 294 26.15 -3.84 6.68
C ILE A 294 25.27 -4.81 7.46
N THR A 295 24.04 -4.39 7.76
CA THR A 295 23.06 -5.26 8.41
C THR A 295 22.59 -6.35 7.45
N ARG A 296 22.10 -7.47 8.01
CA ARG A 296 21.45 -8.53 7.23
C ARG A 296 20.25 -8.02 6.40
N HIS A 297 19.61 -6.94 6.83
CA HIS A 297 18.44 -6.33 6.20
C HIS A 297 18.82 -5.55 4.94
N HIS A 298 19.93 -4.82 4.99
CA HIS A 298 20.54 -4.24 3.78
C HIS A 298 20.94 -5.34 2.79
N ALA A 299 21.53 -6.43 3.26
CA ALA A 299 21.89 -7.56 2.39
C ALA A 299 20.65 -8.23 1.77
N ALA A 300 19.54 -8.33 2.50
CA ALA A 300 18.26 -8.80 1.99
C ALA A 300 17.70 -7.87 0.90
N SER A 301 17.79 -6.54 1.09
CA SER A 301 17.37 -5.56 0.09
C SER A 301 18.12 -5.73 -1.25
N VAL A 302 19.40 -6.11 -1.21
CA VAL A 302 20.18 -6.44 -2.43
C VAL A 302 19.63 -7.71 -3.10
N ALA A 303 19.33 -8.76 -2.36
CA ALA A 303 18.73 -9.97 -2.92
C ALA A 303 17.38 -9.70 -3.59
N ILE A 304 16.55 -8.84 -2.99
CA ILE A 304 15.26 -8.40 -3.53
C ILE A 304 15.45 -7.63 -4.83
N GLY A 305 16.35 -6.64 -4.85
CA GLY A 305 16.65 -5.85 -6.05
C GLY A 305 17.21 -6.68 -7.20
N ARG A 306 18.11 -7.63 -6.91
CA ARG A 306 18.66 -8.55 -7.93
C ARG A 306 17.59 -9.41 -8.55
N ARG A 307 16.70 -9.97 -7.74
CA ARG A 307 15.56 -10.76 -8.22
C ARG A 307 14.63 -9.91 -9.08
N ALA A 308 14.38 -8.66 -8.68
CA ALA A 308 13.56 -7.74 -9.47
C ALA A 308 14.15 -7.45 -10.84
N LEU A 309 15.48 -7.40 -10.98
CA LEU A 309 16.18 -7.25 -12.26
C LEU A 309 16.26 -8.55 -13.08
N GLY A 310 15.86 -9.69 -12.52
CA GLY A 310 16.02 -11.01 -13.16
C GLY A 310 17.40 -11.64 -12.97
N HIS A 311 18.23 -11.11 -12.07
CA HIS A 311 19.54 -11.67 -11.74
C HIS A 311 19.45 -12.72 -10.63
N GLY A 312 20.30 -13.75 -10.70
CA GLY A 312 20.50 -14.69 -9.59
C GLY A 312 21.01 -13.97 -8.34
N ILE A 313 20.56 -14.40 -7.15
CA ILE A 313 20.95 -13.76 -5.88
C ILE A 313 22.44 -13.94 -5.59
N ARG A 314 23.07 -15.05 -6.01
CA ARG A 314 24.51 -15.26 -5.79
C ARG A 314 25.34 -14.20 -6.49
N ARG A 315 26.34 -13.71 -5.78
CA ARG A 315 27.43 -12.92 -6.37
C ARG A 315 28.26 -13.85 -7.27
N ARG A 316 28.61 -13.39 -8.47
CA ARG A 316 29.61 -14.10 -9.30
C ARG A 316 30.96 -14.03 -8.59
N VAL A 317 31.60 -15.18 -8.38
CA VAL A 317 32.91 -15.27 -7.71
C VAL A 317 33.99 -15.24 -8.80
N THR A 318 35.00 -14.40 -8.64
CA THR A 318 36.21 -14.45 -9.48
C THR A 318 36.87 -15.83 -9.28
N PRO A 319 37.25 -16.57 -10.33
CA PRO A 319 37.91 -17.86 -10.17
C PRO A 319 39.14 -17.74 -9.25
N PRO A 320 39.51 -18.80 -8.50
CA PRO A 320 40.79 -18.84 -7.82
C PRO A 320 41.93 -18.58 -8.82
N ARG A 321 42.92 -17.77 -8.43
CA ARG A 321 44.13 -17.58 -9.23
C ARG A 321 44.82 -18.93 -9.38
N HIS A 322 45.08 -19.36 -10.62
CA HIS A 322 45.81 -20.61 -10.87
C HIS A 322 47.34 -20.41 -10.89
N ASP A 323 47.84 -19.20 -11.12
CA ASP A 323 49.27 -18.85 -11.01
C ASP A 323 49.47 -17.40 -10.49
N GLN A 324 50.71 -17.03 -10.15
CA GLN A 324 51.07 -15.68 -9.71
C GLN A 324 51.32 -14.69 -10.85
N SER A 325 51.10 -15.09 -12.11
CA SER A 325 51.38 -14.32 -13.31
C SER A 325 50.17 -14.32 -14.24
N ASP A 326 49.14 -13.53 -13.89
CA ASP A 326 47.93 -13.30 -14.70
C ASP A 326 48.28 -12.82 -16.14
N ARG A 327 48.56 -13.76 -17.06
CA ARG A 327 48.74 -13.52 -18.50
C ARG A 327 47.45 -13.65 -19.31
N VAL A 328 46.33 -13.98 -18.68
CA VAL A 328 45.03 -14.17 -19.36
C VAL A 328 44.00 -13.29 -18.67
N GLY A 329 43.47 -12.31 -19.42
CA GLY A 329 42.54 -11.28 -18.93
C GLY A 329 41.30 -11.83 -18.20
N HIS A 330 40.66 -10.94 -17.43
CA HIS A 330 39.55 -11.20 -16.52
C HIS A 330 38.46 -12.14 -17.08
N ARG A 331 38.52 -13.43 -16.70
CA ARG A 331 37.43 -14.39 -16.94
C ARG A 331 36.52 -14.48 -15.72
N THR A 332 35.28 -14.00 -15.83
CA THR A 332 34.23 -14.26 -14.83
C THR A 332 33.55 -15.60 -15.13
N ILE A 333 33.65 -16.56 -14.21
CA ILE A 333 32.88 -17.83 -14.27
C ILE A 333 31.58 -17.67 -13.46
N GLN A 334 30.46 -18.12 -14.02
CA GLN A 334 29.24 -18.32 -13.24
C GLN A 334 29.46 -19.47 -12.25
N ALA A 335 29.24 -19.23 -10.95
CA ALA A 335 29.23 -20.32 -9.98
C ALA A 335 28.21 -21.38 -10.44
N GLN A 336 28.64 -22.64 -10.55
CA GLN A 336 27.77 -23.72 -11.03
C GLN A 336 26.46 -23.77 -10.22
N PRO A 337 25.30 -24.02 -10.85
CA PRO A 337 24.04 -24.20 -10.15
C PRO A 337 24.15 -25.42 -9.23
N ARG A 338 24.31 -25.19 -7.93
CA ARG A 338 24.01 -26.24 -6.94
C ARG A 338 22.51 -26.26 -6.79
N THR A 339 21.89 -27.33 -7.29
CA THR A 339 20.45 -27.65 -7.35
C THR A 339 19.79 -27.56 -5.97
N ARG A 340 19.55 -26.33 -5.49
CA ARG A 340 18.54 -26.04 -4.47
C ARG A 340 17.53 -25.13 -5.14
N GLY A 341 16.33 -25.66 -5.42
CA GLY A 341 15.29 -25.06 -6.28
C GLY A 341 14.64 -23.77 -5.76
N CYS A 342 15.40 -22.85 -5.17
CA CYS A 342 14.94 -21.57 -4.63
C CYS A 342 15.66 -20.35 -5.24
N GLU A 343 16.55 -20.55 -6.23
CA GLU A 343 17.26 -19.45 -6.91
C GLU A 343 16.36 -18.70 -7.91
N GLY A 344 15.47 -19.42 -8.61
CA GLY A 344 14.48 -18.85 -9.51
C GLY A 344 13.15 -18.52 -8.81
N THR A 345 12.30 -17.74 -9.50
CA THR A 345 10.90 -17.54 -9.10
C THR A 345 10.21 -18.90 -9.03
N ARG A 346 9.53 -19.20 -7.92
CA ARG A 346 8.73 -20.44 -7.83
C ARG A 346 7.53 -20.35 -8.79
N PRO A 347 7.06 -21.48 -9.35
CA PRO A 347 5.79 -21.50 -10.07
C PRO A 347 4.65 -21.09 -9.15
N ASP A 348 3.68 -20.35 -9.68
CA ASP A 348 2.46 -20.00 -8.95
C ASP A 348 1.73 -21.27 -8.51
N ALA A 349 1.40 -21.33 -7.22
CA ALA A 349 0.65 -22.43 -6.66
C ALA A 349 -0.85 -22.20 -6.85
N THR A 350 -1.35 -22.32 -8.08
CA THR A 350 -2.78 -22.56 -8.31
C THR A 350 -3.05 -24.05 -8.08
N GLY A 351 -3.50 -24.40 -6.88
CA GLY A 351 -3.97 -25.75 -6.58
C GLY A 351 -4.05 -26.04 -5.08
N THR A 352 -5.26 -26.30 -4.60
CA THR A 352 -5.54 -26.86 -3.28
C THR A 352 -4.80 -28.19 -3.15
N ARG A 353 -3.82 -28.28 -2.25
CA ARG A 353 -3.14 -29.55 -1.95
C ARG A 353 -4.05 -30.43 -1.09
N THR A 354 -4.86 -31.27 -1.74
CA THR A 354 -5.38 -32.48 -1.09
C THR A 354 -4.28 -33.53 -1.04
N ARG A 355 -4.12 -34.14 0.12
CA ARG A 355 -3.14 -35.17 0.43
C ARG A 355 -3.59 -36.45 -0.28
N SER A 356 -3.13 -36.70 -1.50
CA SER A 356 -2.97 -37.99 -2.19
C SER A 356 -2.71 -37.75 -3.69
N VAL A 357 -1.82 -38.56 -4.28
CA VAL A 357 -1.45 -38.64 -5.71
C VAL A 357 -0.37 -37.66 -6.20
N LEU A 358 0.77 -38.24 -6.59
CA LEU A 358 1.84 -37.61 -7.37
C LEU A 358 1.37 -37.49 -8.84
N SER A 359 1.23 -36.26 -9.35
CA SER A 359 1.12 -36.02 -10.79
C SER A 359 2.39 -35.34 -11.31
N GLY A 360 2.90 -35.87 -12.42
CA GLY A 360 4.26 -35.68 -12.93
C GLY A 360 4.60 -34.26 -13.38
N ARG A 361 5.90 -33.98 -13.37
CA ARG A 361 6.51 -32.75 -13.91
C ARG A 361 6.16 -32.59 -15.40
N ARG A 362 5.61 -31.44 -15.78
CA ARG A 362 5.64 -30.94 -17.16
C ARG A 362 6.34 -29.58 -17.24
N ALA A 363 6.99 -29.37 -18.38
CA ALA A 363 7.95 -28.32 -18.66
C ALA A 363 7.33 -26.95 -19.00
N ASN A 364 8.19 -25.94 -18.88
CA ASN A 364 8.06 -24.53 -19.24
C ASN A 364 6.96 -24.16 -20.26
N ALA A 365 6.04 -23.29 -19.82
CA ALA A 365 5.32 -22.36 -20.70
C ALA A 365 5.23 -21.01 -19.98
N GLY A 366 6.15 -20.11 -20.33
CA GLY A 366 6.02 -18.69 -19.98
C GLY A 366 4.98 -18.04 -20.88
N THR A 367 4.34 -17.00 -20.35
CA THR A 367 3.35 -16.12 -21.00
C THR A 367 1.90 -16.61 -20.92
N GLN A 368 1.17 -16.17 -19.88
CA GLN A 368 -0.27 -16.00 -19.97
C GLN A 368 -0.66 -14.59 -19.48
N PHE A 369 -1.32 -13.87 -20.38
CA PHE A 369 -1.99 -12.60 -20.14
C PHE A 369 -3.27 -12.83 -19.34
N VAL A 370 -3.53 -11.98 -18.34
CA VAL A 370 -4.83 -11.94 -17.67
C VAL A 370 -5.78 -11.13 -18.55
N GLN A 371 -6.64 -11.82 -19.30
CA GLN A 371 -7.83 -11.23 -19.91
C GLN A 371 -8.92 -11.08 -18.83
N HIS A 372 -9.36 -9.85 -18.59
CA HIS A 372 -10.62 -9.59 -17.89
C HIS A 372 -11.78 -9.90 -18.84
N ARG A 373 -12.64 -10.87 -18.47
CA ARG A 373 -13.94 -11.06 -19.12
C ARG A 373 -14.92 -10.01 -18.61
N SER A 374 -15.38 -9.18 -19.53
CA SER A 374 -16.59 -8.36 -19.42
C SER A 374 -17.79 -9.27 -19.66
N GLY A 375 -18.66 -9.44 -18.66
CA GLY A 375 -19.99 -10.00 -18.85
C GLY A 375 -21.00 -8.86 -18.86
N GLY A 376 -21.42 -8.44 -20.05
CA GLY A 376 -22.63 -7.66 -20.24
C GLY A 376 -23.82 -8.61 -20.30
N THR A 377 -24.91 -8.24 -19.64
CA THR A 377 -26.23 -8.84 -19.83
C THR A 377 -27.07 -7.88 -20.66
N GLN A 378 -27.77 -8.45 -21.63
CA GLN A 378 -28.88 -7.83 -22.35
C GLN A 378 -30.01 -7.41 -21.40
#